data_AF-A0A7H0TIS7-F1
#
_entry.id   AF-A0A7H0TIS7-F1
#
_cell.length_a   1.000
_cell.length_b   1.000
_cell.length_c   1.000
_cell.angle_alpha   90.00
_cell.angle_beta   90.00
_cell.angle_gamma   90.00
#
_symmetry.space_group_name_H-M   'P 1'
#
loop_
_entity.id
_entity.type
_entity.pdbx_description
1 polymer ?
#
loop_
_entity_poly.entity_id
_entity_poly.type
_entity_poly.pdbx_seq_one_letter_code
_entity_poly.pdbx_strand_id
1 'polypeptide(L)'
;EEQAVELLDNVNYFGTMLVYTGKAEGLVSGAAHSTGDTVRPALQIIKTKPGVSRTSGIFFMIKGDEQYIFGDCAINPELDAQGLAEIAVESAKSAQSFGMDPKVAMLS
;
A
#
# COMPACT_ATOMS: atom_id res chain seq x y z
N GLU A 1 -22.15 11.91 -13.31
CA GLU A 1 -21.19 12.96 -13.72
C GLU A 1 -20.98 13.97 -12.60
N GLU A 2 -22.05 14.59 -12.09
CA GLU A 2 -22.02 15.54 -10.97
C GLU A 2 -21.28 15.04 -9.71
N GLN A 3 -21.59 13.81 -9.24
CA GLN A 3 -20.90 13.19 -8.09
C GLN A 3 -19.39 13.01 -8.31
N ALA A 4 -18.96 12.76 -9.54
CA ALA A 4 -17.54 12.58 -9.84
C ALA A 4 -16.80 13.93 -9.78
N VAL A 5 -17.44 15.01 -10.23
CA VAL A 5 -16.89 16.36 -10.13
C VAL A 5 -16.76 16.78 -8.66
N GLU A 6 -17.79 16.57 -7.85
CA GLU A 6 -17.77 16.87 -6.41
C GLU A 6 -16.67 16.09 -5.68
N LEU A 7 -16.48 14.81 -6.00
CA LEU A 7 -15.40 14.01 -5.41
C LEU A 7 -14.01 14.57 -5.71
N LEU A 8 -13.82 15.23 -6.85
CA LEU A 8 -12.53 15.81 -7.23
C LEU A 8 -12.20 17.12 -6.50
N ASP A 9 -13.14 17.69 -5.75
CA ASP A 9 -12.83 18.77 -4.80
C ASP A 9 -12.12 18.23 -3.55
N ASN A 10 -12.21 16.92 -3.27
CA ASN A 10 -11.45 16.28 -2.21
C ASN A 10 -9.99 16.06 -2.66
N VAL A 11 -9.04 16.59 -1.89
CA VAL A 11 -7.60 16.57 -2.22
C VAL A 11 -7.02 15.16 -2.40
N ASN A 12 -7.50 14.15 -1.66
CA ASN A 12 -7.03 12.78 -1.83
C ASN A 12 -7.52 12.16 -3.14
N TYR A 13 -8.78 12.41 -3.52
CA TYR A 13 -9.33 11.96 -4.80
C TYR A 13 -8.67 12.68 -5.97
N PHE A 14 -8.51 14.01 -5.88
CA PHE A 14 -7.83 14.80 -6.89
C PHE A 14 -6.40 14.33 -7.11
N GLY A 15 -5.62 14.21 -6.04
CA GLY A 15 -4.24 13.73 -6.11
C GLY A 15 -4.14 12.31 -6.67
N THR A 16 -5.07 11.43 -6.28
CA THR A 16 -5.12 10.06 -6.82
C THR A 16 -5.39 10.06 -8.32
N MET A 17 -6.25 10.96 -8.81
CA MET A 17 -6.49 11.13 -10.25
C MET A 17 -5.30 11.69 -11.00
N LEU A 18 -4.50 12.58 -10.40
CA LEU A 18 -3.25 13.03 -11.01
C LEU A 18 -2.28 11.85 -11.22
N VAL A 19 -2.18 10.94 -10.25
CA VAL A 19 -1.37 9.71 -10.39
C VAL A 19 -1.95 8.81 -11.47
N TYR A 20 -3.25 8.52 -11.42
CA TYR A 20 -3.91 7.63 -12.37
C TYR A 20 -3.83 8.12 -13.83
N THR A 21 -3.85 9.44 -14.04
CA THR A 21 -3.74 10.05 -15.37
C THR A 21 -2.31 10.35 -15.80
N GLY A 22 -1.31 9.88 -15.05
CA GLY A 22 0.12 10.03 -15.38
C GLY A 22 0.67 11.45 -15.25
N LYS A 23 -0.02 12.32 -14.49
CA LYS A 23 0.45 13.68 -14.18
C LYS A 23 1.35 13.71 -12.93
N ALA A 24 1.34 12.64 -12.15
CA ALA A 24 2.21 12.39 -11.01
C ALA A 24 2.57 10.90 -10.93
N GLU A 25 3.66 10.55 -10.26
CA GLU A 25 4.16 9.16 -10.17
C GLU A 25 3.74 8.45 -8.87
N GLY A 26 3.27 9.20 -7.88
CA GLY A 26 2.83 8.68 -6.60
C GLY A 26 2.14 9.74 -5.75
N LEU A 27 1.54 9.31 -4.63
CA LEU A 27 0.81 10.19 -3.72
C LEU A 27 1.21 9.86 -2.27
N VAL A 28 1.46 10.90 -1.48
CA VAL A 28 1.66 10.81 -0.02
C VAL A 28 0.63 11.72 0.66
N SER A 29 -0.15 11.15 1.57
CA SER A 29 -1.15 11.84 2.38
C SER A 29 -1.19 11.23 3.79
N GLY A 30 -2.21 11.54 4.59
CA GLY A 30 -2.41 10.99 5.92
C GLY A 30 -1.91 11.85 7.08
N ALA A 31 -1.18 12.94 6.81
CA ALA A 31 -0.76 13.88 7.87
C ALA A 31 -1.94 14.56 8.58
N ALA A 32 -3.01 14.84 7.83
CA ALA A 32 -4.25 15.49 8.32
C ALA A 32 -5.50 14.65 8.06
N HIS A 33 -5.35 13.42 7.59
CA HIS A 33 -6.45 12.55 7.15
C HIS A 33 -6.25 11.15 7.72
N SER A 34 -7.33 10.38 7.87
CA SER A 34 -7.19 8.99 8.34
C SER A 34 -6.49 8.12 7.28
N THR A 35 -5.91 7.00 7.69
CA THR A 35 -5.41 5.96 6.76
C THR A 35 -6.51 5.53 5.78
N GLY A 36 -7.75 5.43 6.25
CA GLY A 36 -8.92 5.10 5.46
C GLY A 36 -9.19 6.11 4.33
N ASP A 37 -9.03 7.41 4.60
CA ASP A 37 -9.26 8.46 3.61
C ASP A 37 -8.20 8.49 2.51
N THR A 38 -7.00 7.98 2.79
CA THR A 38 -5.90 7.87 1.81
C THR A 38 -6.03 6.59 0.98
N VAL A 39 -6.26 5.44 1.62
CA VAL A 39 -6.29 4.14 0.92
C VAL A 39 -7.55 3.94 0.09
N ARG A 40 -8.68 4.53 0.49
CA ARG A 40 -9.97 4.38 -0.21
C ARG A 40 -9.92 4.86 -1.67
N PRO A 41 -9.55 6.12 -2.00
CA PRO A 41 -9.45 6.55 -3.39
C PRO A 41 -8.38 5.77 -4.15
N ALA A 42 -7.25 5.42 -3.52
CA ALA A 42 -6.22 4.60 -4.13
C ALA A 42 -6.76 3.25 -4.62
N LEU A 43 -7.55 2.55 -3.79
CA LEU A 43 -8.18 1.27 -4.16
C LEU A 43 -9.30 1.42 -5.19
N GLN A 44 -10.06 2.51 -5.15
CA GLN A 44 -11.14 2.76 -6.12
C GLN A 44 -10.61 3.10 -7.52
N ILE A 45 -9.52 3.86 -7.60
CA ILE A 45 -9.02 4.48 -8.85
C ILE A 45 -7.79 3.74 -9.39
N ILE A 46 -6.72 3.62 -8.60
CA ILE A 46 -5.44 3.02 -9.02
C ILE A 46 -5.52 1.49 -9.00
N LYS A 47 -6.16 0.92 -7.97
CA LYS A 47 -6.33 -0.52 -7.73
C LYS A 47 -5.02 -1.25 -7.42
N THR A 48 -5.13 -2.55 -7.14
CA THR A 48 -3.99 -3.45 -6.96
C THR A 48 -3.39 -3.85 -8.31
N LYS A 49 -2.14 -4.34 -8.27
CA LYS A 49 -1.50 -4.94 -9.45
C LYS A 49 -2.24 -6.22 -9.87
N PRO A 50 -2.19 -6.62 -11.15
CA PRO A 50 -2.72 -7.91 -11.59
C PRO A 50 -2.16 -9.08 -10.76
N GLY A 51 -3.04 -9.95 -10.27
CA GLY A 51 -2.67 -11.07 -9.40
C GLY A 51 -2.48 -10.74 -7.93
N VAL A 52 -2.71 -9.48 -7.51
CA VAL A 52 -2.72 -9.06 -6.10
C VAL A 52 -4.13 -8.67 -5.72
N SER A 53 -4.65 -9.28 -4.64
CA SER A 53 -6.05 -9.14 -4.22
C SER A 53 -6.23 -8.00 -3.22
N ARG A 54 -5.23 -7.73 -2.38
CA ARG A 54 -5.29 -6.73 -1.31
C ARG A 54 -3.98 -5.98 -1.13
N THR A 55 -4.05 -4.81 -0.50
CA THR A 55 -2.87 -4.06 -0.06
C THR A 55 -2.46 -4.51 1.34
N SER A 56 -1.18 -4.37 1.67
CA SER A 56 -0.62 -4.65 2.99
C SER A 56 0.31 -3.52 3.44
N GLY A 57 0.38 -3.26 4.74
CA GLY A 57 1.30 -2.28 5.32
C GLY A 57 2.55 -2.94 5.86
N ILE A 58 3.71 -2.56 5.34
CA ILE A 58 5.01 -3.02 5.82
C ILE A 58 5.74 -1.94 6.60
N PHE A 59 6.56 -2.35 7.57
CA PHE A 59 7.45 -1.47 8.32
C PHE A 59 8.90 -1.89 8.13
N PHE A 60 9.78 -0.89 7.98
CA PHE A 60 11.22 -1.10 8.12
C PHE A 60 11.59 -1.06 9.59
N MET A 61 12.20 -2.14 10.07
CA MET A 61 12.74 -2.25 11.43
C MET A 61 14.26 -2.15 11.33
N ILE A 62 14.83 -1.00 11.69
CA ILE A 62 16.25 -0.70 11.51
C ILE A 62 16.90 -0.45 12.87
N LYS A 63 18.01 -1.14 13.14
CA LYS A 63 18.82 -0.94 14.35
C LYS A 63 20.30 -1.22 14.05
N GLY A 64 21.12 -0.18 14.06
CA GLY A 64 22.53 -0.30 13.64
C GLY A 64 22.60 -0.79 12.18
N ASP A 65 23.33 -1.87 11.95
CA ASP A 65 23.48 -2.48 10.62
C ASP A 65 22.38 -3.52 10.32
N GLU A 66 21.44 -3.74 11.23
CA GLU A 66 20.31 -4.66 11.03
C GLU A 66 19.13 -3.94 10.38
N GLN A 67 18.57 -4.56 9.33
CA GLN A 67 17.38 -4.08 8.62
C GLN A 67 16.44 -5.25 8.34
N TYR A 68 15.20 -5.14 8.84
CA TYR A 68 14.13 -6.10 8.60
C TYR A 68 12.89 -5.42 8.01
N ILE A 69 12.04 -6.23 7.38
CA ILE A 69 10.69 -5.83 6.99
C ILE A 69 9.69 -6.67 7.80
N PHE A 70 8.76 -6.00 8.48
CA PHE A 70 7.61 -6.62 9.14
C PHE A 70 6.36 -6.33 8.33
N GLY A 71 5.52 -7.35 8.09
CA GLY A 71 4.26 -7.18 7.36
C GLY A 71 3.31 -8.37 7.56
N ASP A 72 1.99 -8.18 7.50
CA ASP A 72 1.26 -6.90 7.51
C ASP A 72 1.06 -6.40 8.95
N CYS A 73 1.28 -5.10 9.18
CA CYS A 73 1.13 -4.50 10.51
C CYS A 73 0.16 -3.32 10.54
N ALA A 74 -0.62 -3.08 9.48
CA ALA A 74 -1.48 -1.88 9.42
C ALA A 74 -2.85 -2.05 8.74
N ILE A 75 -3.00 -2.91 7.73
CA ILE A 75 -4.17 -2.84 6.83
C ILE A 75 -5.20 -3.94 7.10
N ASN A 76 -4.76 -5.19 7.20
CA ASN A 76 -5.65 -6.34 7.22
C ASN A 76 -5.83 -6.88 8.65
N PRO A 77 -7.02 -6.72 9.29
CA PRO A 77 -7.26 -7.21 10.64
C PRO A 77 -7.42 -8.74 10.70
N GLU A 78 -7.93 -9.34 9.63
CA GLU A 78 -8.13 -10.78 9.49
C GLU A 78 -7.46 -11.26 8.20
N LEU A 79 -6.69 -12.34 8.31
CA LEU A 79 -5.96 -12.93 7.20
C LEU A 79 -6.13 -14.44 7.20
N ASP A 80 -6.48 -14.96 6.03
CA ASP A 80 -6.47 -16.38 5.71
C ASP A 80 -5.11 -16.79 5.14
N ALA A 81 -4.93 -18.09 4.90
CA ALA A 81 -3.69 -18.63 4.35
C ALA A 81 -3.31 -17.98 3.00
N GLN A 82 -4.31 -17.69 2.15
CA GLN A 82 -4.07 -17.02 0.87
C GLN A 82 -3.61 -15.57 1.07
N GLY A 83 -4.24 -14.82 1.99
CA GLY A 83 -3.81 -13.47 2.35
C GLY A 83 -2.39 -13.42 2.91
N LEU A 84 -2.05 -14.34 3.81
CA LEU A 84 -0.69 -14.46 4.37
C LEU A 84 0.35 -14.76 3.28
N ALA A 85 0.05 -15.69 2.37
CA ALA A 85 0.93 -16.00 1.23
C ALA A 85 1.11 -14.80 0.29
N GLU A 86 0.04 -14.05 0.02
CA GLU A 86 0.10 -12.84 -0.82
C GLU A 86 0.98 -11.76 -0.17
N ILE A 87 0.81 -11.52 1.14
CA ILE A 87 1.64 -10.58 1.91
C ILE A 87 3.10 -10.98 1.88
N ALA A 88 3.41 -12.27 2.03
CA ALA A 88 4.78 -12.78 1.98
C ALA A 88 5.46 -12.45 0.64
N VAL A 89 4.75 -12.69 -0.48
CA VAL A 89 5.25 -12.43 -1.83
C VAL A 89 5.41 -10.92 -2.09
N GLU A 90 4.43 -10.09 -1.74
CA GLU A 90 4.51 -8.64 -1.96
C GLU A 90 5.51 -7.95 -1.03
N SER A 91 5.68 -8.44 0.20
CA SER A 91 6.72 -7.97 1.12
C SER A 91 8.12 -8.28 0.59
N ALA A 92 8.33 -9.45 0.00
CA ALA A 92 9.59 -9.81 -0.65
C ALA A 92 9.92 -8.90 -1.86
N LYS A 93 8.92 -8.62 -2.70
CA LYS A 93 9.08 -7.68 -3.84
C LYS A 93 9.39 -6.26 -3.36
N SER A 94 8.77 -5.85 -2.26
CA SER A 94 9.05 -4.57 -1.62
C SER A 94 10.50 -4.55 -1.12
N ALA A 95 10.95 -5.57 -0.40
CA ALA A 95 12.33 -5.70 0.05
C ALA A 95 13.36 -5.59 -1.09
N GLN A 96 13.11 -6.26 -2.22
CA GLN A 96 13.96 -6.17 -3.42
C GLN A 96 14.03 -4.76 -3.98
N SER A 97 12.91 -4.02 -3.97
CA SER A 97 12.86 -2.63 -4.45
C SER A 97 13.71 -1.68 -3.61
N PHE A 98 14.01 -2.05 -2.36
CA PHE A 98 14.94 -1.35 -1.48
C PHE A 98 16.34 -1.98 -1.44
N GLY A 99 16.66 -2.89 -2.37
CA GLY A 99 18.00 -3.48 -2.53
C GLY A 99 18.33 -4.62 -1.55
N MET A 100 17.35 -5.18 -0.85
CA MET A 100 17.54 -6.32 0.03
C MET A 100 17.49 -7.65 -0.74
N ASP A 101 18.24 -8.66 -0.29
CA ASP A 101 18.06 -10.07 -0.69
C ASP A 101 16.97 -10.71 0.22
N PRO A 102 15.73 -10.90 -0.29
CA PRO A 102 14.60 -11.27 0.57
C PRO A 102 14.70 -12.71 1.08
N LYS A 103 14.74 -12.87 2.41
CA LYS A 103 14.61 -14.14 3.10
C LYS A 103 13.36 -14.09 3.97
N VAL A 104 12.27 -14.65 3.47
CA VAL A 104 10.95 -14.54 4.09
C VAL A 104 10.75 -15.65 5.12
N ALA A 105 10.35 -15.27 6.33
CA ALA A 105 9.94 -16.19 7.39
C ALA A 105 8.46 -15.95 7.73
N MET A 106 7.63 -17.00 7.62
CA MET A 106 6.23 -16.96 8.04
C MET A 106 6.16 -17.29 9.53
N LEU A 107 5.76 -16.31 10.35
CA LEU A 107 5.57 -16.51 11.79
C LEU A 107 4.22 -17.21 12.07
N SER A 108 4.10 -17.82 13.25
CA SER A 108 2.91 -18.56 13.71
C SER A 108 2.62 -18.32 15.18
#